data_AF-B4FKY5-F1
#
_entry.id   AF-B4FKY5-F1
#
_cell.length_a   1.000
_cell.length_b   1.000
_cell.length_c   1.000
_cell.angle_alpha   90.00
_cell.angle_beta   90.00
_cell.angle_gamma   90.00
#
_symmetry.space_group_name_H-M   'P 1'
#
loop_
_entity.id
_entity.type
_entity.pdbx_description
1 polymer ?
#
loop_
_entity_poly.entity_id
_entity_poly.type
_entity_poly.pdbx_seq_one_letter_code
_entity_poly.pdbx_strand_id
1 'polypeptide(L)'
;MERFDSKFHEKYTVLKKRKLLDEGLERKREAELKELYDAMKDWVSELKKDNAELNDKLMEKQDELEKARQEFLEDILTRDTEILRLKQLLDEKAEKNNSTASGFHCLTPEAILENSTSMSPKRKTPLSHGKEKRVQLSENAPHSSPAKESQELVCSRRRTCIRGNGTNEIRSAHMLRLLLQSLVRMKVSVNDESEIFSVSVSHEASGYSFTLTWLEKSDEWSYKLSSLGTLGRIAADWMRQDIRFSTKMCRMFVERISSIITKG
;
A
#
# COMPACT_ATOMS: atom_id res chain seq x y z
N MET A 1 63.89 21.76 -63.48
CA MET A 1 63.56 20.66 -62.54
C MET A 1 63.14 21.20 -61.18
N GLU A 2 63.97 22.02 -60.51
CA GLU A 2 63.82 22.41 -59.09
C GLU A 2 62.44 22.95 -58.65
N ARG A 3 61.76 23.75 -59.47
CA ARG A 3 60.40 24.25 -59.13
C ARG A 3 59.37 23.13 -58.99
N PHE A 4 59.50 22.06 -59.76
CA PHE A 4 58.60 20.91 -59.64
C PHE A 4 58.93 20.09 -58.40
N ASP A 5 60.21 19.92 -58.09
CA ASP A 5 60.68 19.19 -56.90
C ASP A 5 60.23 19.89 -55.60
N SER A 6 60.31 21.23 -55.55
CA SER A 6 59.83 22.02 -54.41
C SER A 6 58.31 21.88 -54.19
N LYS A 7 57.51 21.96 -55.26
CA LYS A 7 56.04 21.76 -55.16
C LYS A 7 55.67 20.35 -54.71
N PHE A 8 56.41 19.34 -55.17
CA PHE A 8 56.19 17.96 -54.75
C PHE A 8 56.55 17.76 -53.27
N HIS A 9 57.68 18.32 -52.83
CA HIS A 9 58.09 18.31 -51.43
C HIS A 9 57.04 18.96 -50.53
N GLU A 10 56.51 20.15 -50.89
CA GLU A 10 55.48 20.83 -50.10
C GLU A 10 54.17 20.04 -50.02
N LYS A 11 53.73 19.43 -51.13
CA LYS A 11 52.56 18.53 -51.10
C LYS A 11 52.78 17.32 -50.18
N TYR A 12 53.98 16.73 -50.24
CA TYR A 12 54.34 15.61 -49.36
C TYR A 12 54.37 16.02 -47.88
N THR A 13 54.94 17.18 -47.53
CA THR A 13 55.00 17.64 -46.13
C THR A 13 53.61 17.94 -45.57
N VAL A 14 52.73 18.58 -46.35
CA VAL A 14 51.33 18.83 -45.96
C VAL A 14 50.57 17.52 -45.78
N LEU A 15 50.70 16.58 -46.72
CA LEU A 15 50.06 15.27 -46.62
C LEU A 15 50.56 14.48 -45.39
N LYS A 16 51.87 14.50 -45.13
CA LYS A 16 52.49 13.86 -43.98
C LYS A 16 51.98 14.45 -42.65
N LYS A 17 51.87 15.78 -42.56
CA LYS A 17 51.30 16.46 -41.38
C LYS A 17 49.84 16.06 -41.16
N ARG A 18 49.03 16.02 -42.23
CA ARG A 18 47.62 15.60 -42.13
C ARG A 18 47.47 14.17 -41.65
N LYS A 19 48.26 13.23 -42.19
CA LYS A 19 48.25 11.83 -41.76
C LYS A 19 48.62 11.66 -40.28
N LEU A 20 49.64 12.37 -39.81
CA LEU A 20 50.08 12.28 -38.40
C LEU A 20 49.03 12.84 -37.43
N LEU A 21 48.28 13.87 -37.83
CA LEU A 21 47.13 14.37 -37.07
C LEU A 21 45.96 13.37 -37.06
N ASP A 22 45.68 12.73 -38.20
CA ASP A 22 44.59 11.76 -38.34
C ASP A 22 44.86 10.51 -37.48
N GLU A 23 46.08 9.96 -37.52
CA GLU A 23 46.53 8.87 -36.65
C GLU A 23 46.43 9.24 -35.15
N GLY A 24 46.67 10.51 -34.80
CA GLY A 24 46.50 11.01 -33.44
C GLY A 24 45.05 11.03 -32.99
N LEU A 25 44.14 11.45 -33.88
CA LEU A 25 42.69 11.45 -33.62
C LEU A 25 42.12 10.04 -33.58
N GLU A 26 42.58 9.12 -34.45
CA GLU A 26 42.21 7.71 -34.42
C GLU A 26 42.58 7.06 -33.09
N ARG A 27 43.84 7.21 -32.66
CA ARG A 27 44.28 6.70 -31.34
C ARG A 27 43.47 7.26 -30.18
N LYS A 28 43.08 8.54 -30.24
CA LYS A 28 42.21 9.15 -29.22
C LYS A 28 40.82 8.51 -29.21
N ARG A 29 40.19 8.34 -30.38
CA ARG A 29 38.88 7.67 -30.49
C ARG A 29 38.93 6.23 -30.02
N GLU A 30 39.98 5.49 -30.35
CA GLU A 30 40.18 4.11 -29.89
C GLU A 30 40.34 4.03 -28.36
N ALA A 31 41.08 4.96 -27.76
CA ALA A 31 41.24 5.04 -26.32
C ALA A 31 39.91 5.34 -25.61
N GLU A 32 39.14 6.31 -26.10
CA GLU A 32 37.81 6.66 -25.56
C GLU A 32 36.82 5.47 -25.67
N LEU A 33 36.82 4.77 -26.80
CA LEU A 33 35.98 3.59 -26.99
C LEU A 33 36.37 2.45 -26.04
N LYS A 34 37.67 2.26 -25.81
CA LYS A 34 38.19 1.26 -24.88
C LYS A 34 37.82 1.58 -23.44
N GLU A 35 37.97 2.83 -23.01
CA GLU A 35 37.56 3.30 -21.68
C GLU A 35 36.05 3.06 -21.45
N LEU A 36 35.21 3.40 -22.43
CA LEU A 36 33.77 3.16 -22.36
C LEU A 36 33.43 1.67 -22.27
N TYR A 37 34.13 0.82 -23.04
CA TYR A 37 33.95 -0.63 -22.99
C TYR A 37 34.38 -1.23 -21.65
N ASP A 38 35.48 -0.74 -21.07
CA ASP A 38 35.97 -1.17 -19.75
C ASP A 38 34.98 -0.75 -18.65
N ALA A 39 34.51 0.51 -18.66
CA ALA A 39 33.49 0.99 -17.73
C ALA A 39 32.17 0.19 -17.82
N MET A 40 31.74 -0.16 -19.04
CA MET A 40 30.56 -0.99 -19.25
C MET A 40 30.73 -2.39 -18.66
N LYS A 41 31.92 -3.01 -18.81
CA LYS A 41 32.21 -4.32 -18.23
C LYS A 41 32.17 -4.28 -16.70
N ASP A 42 32.69 -3.21 -16.10
CA ASP A 42 32.64 -3.03 -14.64
C ASP A 42 31.19 -2.91 -14.16
N TRP A 43 30.36 -2.09 -14.82
CA TRP A 43 28.93 -1.98 -14.50
C TRP A 43 28.18 -3.30 -14.63
N VAL A 44 28.43 -4.07 -15.68
CA VAL A 44 27.81 -5.40 -15.85
C VAL A 44 28.24 -6.35 -14.74
N SER A 45 29.50 -6.25 -14.28
CA SER A 45 30.03 -7.11 -13.22
C SER A 45 29.41 -6.77 -11.87
N GLU A 46 29.28 -5.49 -11.53
CA GLU A 46 28.58 -5.04 -10.31
C GLU A 46 27.09 -5.42 -10.35
N LEU A 47 26.40 -5.19 -11.48
CA LEU A 47 24.99 -5.59 -11.63
C LEU A 47 24.78 -7.10 -11.46
N LYS A 48 25.72 -7.92 -11.92
CA LYS A 48 25.67 -9.38 -11.71
C LYS A 48 25.84 -9.76 -10.24
N LYS A 49 26.75 -9.08 -9.54
CA LYS A 49 26.97 -9.28 -8.11
C LYS A 49 25.75 -8.87 -7.29
N ASP A 50 25.17 -7.71 -7.57
CA ASP A 50 23.95 -7.22 -6.92
C ASP A 50 22.78 -8.18 -7.18
N ASN A 51 22.64 -8.69 -8.40
CA ASN A 51 21.59 -9.65 -8.73
C ASN A 51 21.80 -10.98 -7.98
N ALA A 52 23.03 -11.46 -7.83
CA ALA A 52 23.32 -12.65 -7.02
C ALA A 52 22.95 -12.42 -5.54
N GLU A 53 23.37 -11.29 -4.95
CA GLU A 53 23.04 -10.94 -3.56
C GLU A 53 21.52 -10.80 -3.34
N LEU A 54 20.80 -10.22 -4.29
CA LEU A 54 19.34 -10.11 -4.23
C LEU A 54 18.65 -11.49 -4.30
N ASN A 55 19.17 -12.40 -5.12
CA ASN A 55 18.64 -13.77 -5.18
C ASN A 55 18.90 -14.54 -3.87
N ASP A 56 20.08 -14.37 -3.26
CA ASP A 56 20.40 -14.99 -1.96
C ASP A 56 19.46 -14.46 -0.87
N LYS A 57 19.22 -13.15 -0.81
CA LYS A 57 18.25 -12.54 0.13
C LYS A 57 16.82 -13.01 -0.13
N LEU A 58 16.43 -13.19 -1.39
CA LEU A 58 15.10 -13.70 -1.74
C LEU A 58 14.92 -15.14 -1.25
N MET A 59 15.96 -15.98 -1.37
CA MET A 59 15.97 -17.35 -0.86
C MET A 59 15.88 -17.37 0.67
N GLU A 60 16.69 -16.57 1.36
CA GLU A 60 16.66 -16.43 2.82
C GLU A 60 15.25 -16.02 3.31
N LYS A 61 14.63 -15.03 2.66
CA LYS A 61 13.28 -14.58 3.03
C LYS A 61 12.20 -15.61 2.72
N GLN A 62 12.38 -16.39 1.67
CA GLN A 62 11.47 -17.49 1.36
C GLN A 62 11.54 -18.58 2.43
N ASP A 63 12.74 -18.93 2.89
CA ASP A 63 12.96 -19.91 3.96
C ASP A 63 12.42 -19.41 5.32
N GLU A 64 12.66 -18.13 5.65
CA GLU A 64 12.09 -17.49 6.84
C GLU A 64 10.55 -17.53 6.84
N LEU A 65 9.94 -17.24 5.68
CA LEU A 65 8.48 -17.23 5.53
C LEU A 65 7.90 -18.64 5.66
N GLU A 66 8.55 -19.65 5.10
CA GLU A 66 8.11 -21.03 5.23
C GLU A 66 8.27 -21.54 6.67
N LYS A 67 9.36 -21.18 7.35
CA LYS A 67 9.55 -21.47 8.77
C LYS A 67 8.47 -20.82 9.63
N ALA A 68 8.14 -19.55 9.39
CA ALA A 68 7.10 -18.83 10.13
C ALA A 68 5.70 -19.44 9.90
N ARG A 69 5.42 -19.92 8.67
CA ARG A 69 4.18 -20.65 8.37
C ARG A 69 4.10 -21.95 9.14
N GLN A 70 5.18 -22.73 9.17
CA GLN A 70 5.23 -23.99 9.92
C GLN A 70 5.04 -23.75 11.42
N GLU A 71 5.74 -22.78 12.00
CA GLU A 71 5.60 -22.41 13.42
C GLU A 71 4.17 -21.99 13.77
N PHE A 72 3.51 -21.23 12.89
CA PHE A 72 2.13 -20.83 13.09
C PHE A 72 1.15 -22.01 13.05
N LEU A 73 1.38 -22.98 12.16
CA LEU A 73 0.57 -24.21 12.09
C LEU A 73 0.73 -25.06 13.36
N GLU A 74 1.97 -25.21 13.86
CA GLU A 74 2.23 -25.94 15.11
C GLU A 74 1.58 -25.24 16.33
N ASP A 75 1.58 -23.91 16.39
CA ASP A 75 0.89 -23.14 17.44
C ASP A 75 -0.64 -23.35 17.40
N ILE A 76 -1.25 -23.39 16.20
CA ILE A 76 -2.67 -23.70 16.04
C ILE A 76 -2.98 -25.11 16.57
N LEU A 77 -2.21 -26.12 16.15
CA LEU A 77 -2.42 -27.50 16.59
C LEU A 77 -2.27 -27.64 18.11
N THR A 78 -1.28 -26.97 18.69
CA THR A 78 -1.06 -26.93 20.14
C THR A 78 -2.25 -26.32 20.87
N ARG A 79 -2.81 -25.23 20.35
CA ARG A 79 -3.98 -24.59 20.96
C ARG A 79 -5.24 -25.43 20.81
N ASP A 80 -5.44 -26.07 19.67
CA ASP A 80 -6.60 -26.92 19.42
C ASP A 80 -6.62 -28.13 20.37
N THR A 81 -5.45 -28.75 20.61
CA THR A 81 -5.33 -29.84 21.59
C THR A 81 -5.64 -29.38 23.02
N GLU A 82 -5.18 -28.21 23.44
CA GLU A 82 -5.51 -27.65 24.75
C GLU A 82 -7.00 -27.28 24.86
N ILE A 83 -7.62 -26.75 23.80
CA ILE A 83 -9.06 -26.47 23.78
C ILE A 83 -9.87 -27.76 23.97
N LEU A 84 -9.47 -28.86 23.31
CA LEU A 84 -10.13 -30.16 23.49
C LEU A 84 -9.99 -30.67 24.93
N ARG A 85 -8.79 -30.57 25.50
CA ARG A 85 -8.54 -30.93 26.90
C ARG A 85 -9.39 -30.13 27.87
N LEU A 86 -9.49 -28.81 27.68
CA LEU A 86 -10.29 -27.93 28.53
C LEU A 86 -11.78 -28.23 28.41
N LYS A 87 -12.28 -28.58 27.22
CA LYS A 87 -13.67 -29.02 27.03
C LYS A 87 -13.96 -30.30 27.81
N GLN A 88 -13.09 -31.31 27.71
CA GLN A 88 -13.24 -32.55 28.45
C GLN A 88 -13.32 -32.32 29.97
N LEU A 89 -12.47 -31.44 30.51
CA LEU A 89 -12.50 -31.08 31.93
C LEU A 89 -13.78 -30.34 32.35
N LEU A 90 -14.37 -29.54 31.45
CA LEU A 90 -15.64 -28.87 31.70
C LEU A 90 -16.80 -29.88 31.76
N ASP A 91 -16.81 -30.85 30.83
CA ASP A 91 -17.83 -31.90 30.79
C ASP A 91 -17.75 -32.79 32.04
N GLU A 92 -16.54 -33.21 32.45
CA GLU A 92 -16.32 -33.97 33.69
C GLU A 92 -16.79 -33.20 34.94
N LYS A 93 -16.66 -31.88 34.95
CA LYS A 93 -17.12 -31.04 36.06
C LYS A 93 -18.64 -30.92 36.08
N ALA A 94 -19.29 -30.84 34.93
CA ALA A 94 -20.74 -30.80 34.82
C ALA A 94 -21.39 -32.09 35.36
N GLU A 95 -20.84 -33.25 35.00
CA GLU A 95 -21.32 -34.56 35.48
C GLU A 95 -21.19 -34.72 37.01
N LYS A 96 -20.08 -34.24 37.60
CA LYS A 96 -19.87 -34.26 39.07
C LYS A 96 -20.87 -33.39 39.83
N ASN A 97 -21.25 -32.24 39.28
CA ASN A 97 -22.21 -31.33 39.92
C ASN A 97 -23.64 -31.90 39.87
N ASN A 98 -24.05 -32.48 38.75
CA ASN A 98 -25.40 -33.04 38.58
C ASN A 98 -25.63 -34.26 39.49
N SER A 99 -24.59 -35.06 39.72
CA SER A 99 -24.64 -36.22 40.61
C SER A 99 -24.86 -35.85 42.09
N THR A 100 -24.48 -34.64 42.51
CA THR A 100 -24.62 -34.21 43.91
C THR A 100 -25.98 -33.55 44.19
N ALA A 101 -26.66 -33.02 43.16
CA ALA A 101 -27.93 -32.31 43.31
C ALA A 101 -29.18 -33.22 43.38
N SER A 102 -29.04 -34.53 43.18
CA SER A 102 -30.19 -35.46 43.14
C SER A 102 -30.85 -35.73 44.49
N GLY A 103 -30.30 -35.24 45.60
CA GLY A 103 -30.95 -35.34 46.90
C GLY A 103 -31.38 -33.97 47.36
N PHE A 104 -32.59 -33.48 47.02
CA PHE A 104 -33.41 -32.68 47.94
C PHE A 104 -34.82 -32.40 47.38
N HIS A 105 -35.79 -33.04 48.03
CA HIS A 105 -37.20 -32.69 48.30
C HIS A 105 -38.21 -32.29 47.19
N CYS A 106 -39.18 -33.21 47.11
CA CYS A 106 -40.52 -33.26 46.53
C CYS A 106 -41.51 -32.17 47.02
N LEU A 107 -42.69 -32.15 46.36
CA LEU A 107 -43.97 -31.41 46.59
C LEU A 107 -43.99 -30.03 45.88
N THR A 108 -44.88 -29.70 44.94
CA THR A 108 -46.28 -30.09 44.72
C THR A 108 -46.68 -29.72 43.27
N PRO A 109 -47.35 -30.58 42.49
CA PRO A 109 -47.91 -30.22 41.18
C PRO A 109 -49.41 -29.95 41.31
N GLU A 110 -49.85 -28.70 41.13
CA GLU A 110 -51.27 -28.46 40.84
C GLU A 110 -51.43 -27.30 39.85
N ALA A 111 -52.22 -27.61 38.83
CA ALA A 111 -52.37 -26.89 37.59
C ALA A 111 -53.30 -25.69 37.75
N ILE A 112 -52.88 -24.52 37.29
CA ILE A 112 -53.78 -23.51 36.71
C ILE A 112 -53.08 -22.94 35.48
N LEU A 113 -53.39 -23.55 34.34
CA LEU A 113 -53.07 -23.08 32.99
C LEU A 113 -54.16 -22.08 32.59
N GLU A 114 -53.88 -20.78 32.70
CA GLU A 114 -54.66 -19.75 32.01
C GLU A 114 -53.73 -18.87 31.18
N ASN A 115 -53.76 -19.11 29.87
CA ASN A 115 -53.17 -18.26 28.85
C ASN A 115 -54.09 -17.05 28.61
N SER A 116 -53.57 -15.83 28.71
CA SER A 116 -54.16 -14.64 28.08
C SER A 116 -53.06 -13.60 27.74
N THR A 117 -52.61 -13.71 26.50
CA THR A 117 -52.10 -12.72 25.53
C THR A 117 -51.99 -11.23 25.93
N SER A 118 -50.82 -10.68 25.59
CA SER A 118 -50.54 -9.30 25.12
C SER A 118 -50.41 -8.16 26.13
N MET A 119 -49.17 -7.66 26.28
CA MET A 119 -48.83 -6.24 26.13
C MET A 119 -47.32 -6.12 25.89
N SER A 120 -46.92 -5.66 24.70
CA SER A 120 -45.54 -5.30 24.39
C SER A 120 -45.20 -3.93 25.01
N PRO A 121 -44.09 -3.78 25.75
CA PRO A 121 -43.68 -2.48 26.30
C PRO A 121 -43.06 -1.62 25.19
N LYS A 122 -43.86 -0.75 24.58
CA LYS A 122 -43.34 0.42 23.86
C LYS A 122 -42.78 1.43 24.88
N ARG A 123 -41.67 2.08 24.49
CA ARG A 123 -41.24 3.46 24.84
C ARG A 123 -40.15 3.56 25.93
N LYS A 124 -38.98 4.08 25.54
CA LYS A 124 -38.54 5.48 25.73
C LYS A 124 -37.06 5.64 25.30
N THR A 125 -36.84 6.24 24.14
CA THR A 125 -35.54 6.81 23.73
C THR A 125 -35.32 8.12 24.50
N PRO A 126 -34.19 8.31 25.20
CA PRO A 126 -33.83 9.59 25.81
C PRO A 126 -33.25 10.54 24.76
N LEU A 127 -33.90 11.68 24.55
CA LEU A 127 -33.47 12.78 23.70
C LEU A 127 -32.99 13.95 24.58
N SER A 128 -31.93 14.62 24.11
CA SER A 128 -31.45 15.93 24.51
C SER A 128 -30.49 15.98 25.72
N HIS A 129 -29.29 16.51 25.50
CA HIS A 129 -28.91 17.86 25.94
C HIS A 129 -27.63 18.29 25.19
N GLY A 130 -27.79 19.23 24.27
CA GLY A 130 -26.67 19.99 23.71
C GLY A 130 -26.16 21.01 24.73
N LYS A 131 -24.84 21.18 24.80
CA LYS A 131 -24.18 22.38 25.32
C LYS A 131 -22.95 22.67 24.47
N GLU A 132 -23.14 23.48 23.44
CA GLU A 132 -22.07 24.25 22.80
C GLU A 132 -21.55 25.28 23.80
N LYS A 133 -20.24 25.21 24.13
CA LYS A 133 -19.51 26.34 24.70
C LYS A 133 -18.42 26.75 23.74
N ARG A 134 -18.76 27.73 22.91
CA ARG A 134 -17.84 28.58 22.16
C ARG A 134 -17.12 29.48 23.16
N VAL A 135 -15.81 29.29 23.35
CA VAL A 135 -14.95 30.23 24.08
C VAL A 135 -13.89 30.76 23.13
N GLN A 136 -13.68 32.06 23.26
CA GLN A 136 -13.11 32.99 22.30
C GLN A 136 -11.59 32.87 22.16
N LEU A 137 -11.12 33.32 20.98
CA LEU A 137 -9.74 33.71 20.69
C LEU A 137 -9.20 34.65 21.79
N SER A 138 -8.02 34.35 22.31
CA SER A 138 -7.18 35.33 23.00
C SER A 138 -5.89 35.47 22.19
N GLU A 139 -5.80 36.59 21.51
CA GLU A 139 -4.63 37.12 20.80
C GLU A 139 -3.62 37.64 21.83
N ASN A 140 -2.40 37.10 21.85
CA ASN A 140 -1.26 37.70 22.55
C ASN A 140 0.05 37.29 21.84
N ALA A 141 0.57 38.24 21.07
CA ALA A 141 1.94 38.74 20.94
C ALA A 141 3.19 37.82 21.08
N PRO A 142 4.30 38.18 20.41
CA PRO A 142 5.35 37.25 19.96
C PRO A 142 6.63 37.27 20.80
N HIS A 143 7.50 36.30 20.51
CA HIS A 143 8.93 36.19 20.88
C HIS A 143 9.28 35.37 22.13
N SER A 144 9.50 34.07 21.94
CA SER A 144 10.68 33.41 22.53
C SER A 144 11.10 32.21 21.69
N SER A 145 12.41 32.09 21.53
CA SER A 145 13.19 31.18 20.70
C SER A 145 12.81 29.69 20.71
N PRO A 146 13.10 28.94 19.62
CA PRO A 146 12.70 27.56 19.43
C PRO A 146 13.59 26.60 20.24
N ALA A 147 13.12 26.17 21.40
CA ALA A 147 13.58 24.91 21.97
C ALA A 147 12.97 23.79 21.12
N LYS A 148 13.81 23.16 20.28
CA LYS A 148 13.49 21.95 19.52
C LYS A 148 13.24 20.80 20.49
N GLU A 149 12.08 20.79 21.13
CA GLU A 149 11.55 19.57 21.71
C GLU A 149 10.85 18.85 20.57
N SER A 150 11.59 17.94 19.94
CA SER A 150 11.05 16.96 19.01
C SER A 150 9.99 16.18 19.77
N GLN A 151 8.75 16.64 19.70
CA GLN A 151 7.58 15.92 20.18
C GLN A 151 7.43 14.74 19.22
N GLU A 152 8.24 13.71 19.48
CA GLU A 152 8.11 12.41 18.87
C GLU A 152 6.68 11.98 19.18
N LEU A 153 5.84 11.96 18.14
CA LEU A 153 4.45 11.56 18.25
C LEU A 153 4.47 10.10 18.70
N VAL A 154 4.44 9.89 20.02
CA VAL A 154 4.32 8.58 20.64
C VAL A 154 2.94 8.07 20.24
N CYS A 155 2.89 7.38 19.11
CA CYS A 155 1.73 6.62 18.67
C CYS A 155 1.44 5.62 19.79
N SER A 156 0.48 5.96 20.64
CA SER A 156 0.03 5.09 21.73
C SER A 156 -0.45 3.79 21.09
N ARG A 157 0.41 2.77 21.16
CA ARG A 157 0.15 1.43 20.64
C ARG A 157 -0.90 0.78 21.54
N ARG A 158 -2.16 1.22 21.45
CA ARG A 158 -3.28 0.49 22.02
C ARG A 158 -3.41 -0.79 21.21
N ARG A 159 -2.73 -1.84 21.68
CA ARG A 159 -3.00 -3.22 21.31
C ARG A 159 -4.39 -3.57 21.84
N THR A 160 -5.44 -3.08 21.19
CA THR A 160 -6.76 -3.71 21.32
C THR A 160 -6.72 -4.99 20.53
N CYS A 161 -6.14 -6.03 21.14
CA CYS A 161 -6.40 -7.41 20.81
C CYS A 161 -7.84 -7.70 21.24
N ILE A 162 -8.83 -7.22 20.48
CA ILE A 162 -10.23 -7.53 20.76
C ILE A 162 -10.69 -8.47 19.66
N ARG A 163 -10.63 -9.76 20.03
CA ARG A 163 -11.65 -10.80 19.81
C ARG A 163 -12.66 -10.48 18.71
N GLY A 164 -12.63 -11.32 17.67
CA GLY A 164 -13.49 -11.29 16.50
C GLY A 164 -14.90 -10.77 16.77
N ASN A 165 -15.12 -9.53 16.34
CA ASN A 165 -16.42 -9.06 15.93
C ASN A 165 -16.17 -8.38 14.59
N GLY A 166 -16.85 -8.83 13.53
CA GLY A 166 -16.66 -8.35 12.15
C GLY A 166 -16.80 -6.84 11.98
N THR A 167 -17.28 -6.14 13.01
CA THR A 167 -17.36 -4.68 13.06
C THR A 167 -15.99 -3.98 13.10
N ASN A 168 -14.95 -4.59 13.70
CA ASN A 168 -13.67 -3.87 13.92
C ASN A 168 -12.83 -3.76 12.62
N GLU A 169 -12.87 -4.80 11.78
CA GLU A 169 -12.24 -4.79 10.45
C GLU A 169 -12.87 -3.73 9.54
N ILE A 170 -14.21 -3.61 9.58
CA ILE A 170 -14.93 -2.58 8.82
C ILE A 170 -14.49 -1.17 9.26
N ARG A 171 -14.27 -0.95 10.56
CA ARG A 171 -13.81 0.35 11.08
C ARG A 171 -12.37 0.66 10.68
N SER A 172 -11.43 -0.27 10.81
CA SER A 172 -10.03 -0.03 10.44
C SER A 172 -9.85 0.18 8.94
N ALA A 173 -10.54 -0.61 8.11
CA ALA A 173 -10.57 -0.44 6.66
C ALA A 173 -11.16 0.92 6.26
N HIS A 174 -12.23 1.36 6.92
CA HIS A 174 -12.80 2.68 6.72
C HIS A 174 -11.81 3.80 7.08
N MET A 175 -11.13 3.70 8.23
CA MET A 175 -10.12 4.70 8.63
C MET A 175 -8.93 4.74 7.67
N LEU A 176 -8.45 3.58 7.21
CA LEU A 176 -7.39 3.50 6.20
C LEU A 176 -7.82 4.16 4.88
N ARG A 177 -9.07 3.91 4.46
CA ARG A 177 -9.62 4.54 3.26
C ARG A 177 -9.64 6.07 3.38
N LEU A 178 -10.07 6.61 4.51
CA LEU A 178 -10.04 8.07 4.76
C LEU A 178 -8.62 8.63 4.72
N LEU A 179 -7.65 7.94 5.31
CA LEU A 179 -6.24 8.34 5.27
C LEU A 179 -5.72 8.36 3.82
N LEU A 180 -5.98 7.29 3.05
CA LEU A 180 -5.57 7.20 1.65
C LEU A 180 -6.19 8.31 0.80
N GLN A 181 -7.48 8.60 1.01
CA GLN A 181 -8.15 9.71 0.32
C GLN A 181 -7.51 11.07 0.65
N SER A 182 -7.09 11.28 1.91
CA SER A 182 -6.41 12.51 2.32
C SER A 182 -5.02 12.66 1.69
N LEU A 183 -4.28 11.55 1.51
CA LEU A 183 -2.94 11.53 0.93
C LEU A 183 -2.97 11.82 -0.57
N VAL A 184 -3.88 11.18 -1.30
CA VAL A 184 -4.00 11.35 -2.75
C VAL A 184 -4.85 12.58 -3.11
N ARG A 185 -5.52 13.18 -2.12
CA ARG A 185 -6.50 14.26 -2.28
C ARG A 185 -7.61 13.88 -3.27
N MET A 186 -8.03 12.63 -3.21
CA MET A 186 -9.06 12.07 -4.08
C MET A 186 -10.07 11.30 -3.26
N LYS A 187 -11.32 11.34 -3.68
CA LYS A 187 -12.38 10.49 -3.13
C LYS A 187 -12.32 9.13 -3.80
N VAL A 188 -12.39 8.07 -2.98
CA VAL A 188 -12.24 6.68 -3.41
C VAL A 188 -13.40 5.87 -2.85
N SER A 189 -14.17 5.23 -3.73
CA SER A 189 -15.26 4.32 -3.38
C SER A 189 -15.00 2.95 -3.97
N VAL A 190 -15.21 1.90 -3.17
CA VAL A 190 -15.17 0.51 -3.65
C VAL A 190 -16.54 0.18 -4.22
N ASN A 191 -16.57 -0.48 -5.38
CA ASN A 191 -17.79 -0.94 -6.00
C ASN A 191 -18.07 -2.38 -5.57
N ASP A 192 -18.93 -2.54 -4.56
CA ASP A 192 -19.28 -3.84 -3.98
C ASP A 192 -20.24 -4.66 -4.88
N GLU A 193 -20.82 -4.06 -5.92
CA GLU A 193 -21.76 -4.73 -6.84
C GLU A 193 -21.06 -5.51 -7.95
N SER A 194 -19.78 -5.21 -8.21
CA SER A 194 -19.02 -5.88 -9.27
C SER A 194 -18.47 -7.22 -8.78
N GLU A 195 -18.65 -8.28 -9.58
CA GLU A 195 -17.97 -9.57 -9.35
C GLU A 195 -16.44 -9.41 -9.27
N ILE A 196 -15.91 -8.38 -9.92
CA ILE A 196 -14.50 -8.05 -9.96
C ILE A 196 -14.25 -6.84 -9.07
N PHE A 197 -13.23 -6.93 -8.21
CA PHE A 197 -12.83 -5.82 -7.34
C PHE A 197 -12.54 -4.56 -8.17
N SER A 198 -13.35 -3.53 -7.92
CA SER A 198 -13.29 -2.28 -8.67
C SER A 198 -13.44 -1.09 -7.73
N VAL A 199 -12.73 -0.03 -8.06
CA VAL A 199 -12.64 1.18 -7.26
C VAL A 199 -12.87 2.39 -8.15
N SER A 200 -13.88 3.18 -7.82
CA SER A 200 -14.12 4.47 -8.46
C SER A 200 -13.40 5.57 -7.71
N VAL A 201 -12.69 6.40 -8.45
CA VAL A 201 -11.86 7.49 -7.94
C VAL A 201 -12.34 8.79 -8.57
N SER A 202 -12.46 9.84 -7.75
CA SER A 202 -12.84 11.16 -8.22
C SER A 202 -12.09 12.27 -7.48
N HIS A 203 -11.75 13.33 -8.20
CA HIS A 203 -11.21 14.56 -7.66
C HIS A 203 -12.29 15.63 -7.68
N GLU A 204 -12.80 15.98 -6.49
CA GLU A 204 -13.98 16.83 -6.33
C GLU A 204 -13.79 18.24 -6.93
N ALA A 205 -12.60 18.83 -6.80
CA ALA A 205 -12.36 20.19 -7.29
C ALA A 205 -12.27 20.29 -8.82
N SER A 206 -11.70 19.28 -9.51
CA SER A 206 -11.61 19.30 -10.98
C SER A 206 -12.74 18.56 -11.67
N GLY A 207 -13.48 17.70 -10.96
CA GLY A 207 -14.45 16.79 -11.57
C GLY A 207 -13.81 15.64 -12.35
N TYR A 208 -12.50 15.44 -12.24
CA TYR A 208 -11.81 14.30 -12.83
C TYR A 208 -12.24 13.01 -12.13
N SER A 209 -12.67 12.01 -12.89
CA SER A 209 -13.11 10.72 -12.35
C SER A 209 -12.77 9.56 -13.26
N PHE A 210 -12.46 8.42 -12.66
CA PHE A 210 -12.10 7.20 -13.34
C PHE A 210 -12.35 5.99 -12.44
N THR A 211 -12.28 4.81 -13.03
CA THR A 211 -12.41 3.54 -12.34
C THR A 211 -11.13 2.71 -12.53
N LEU A 212 -10.67 2.08 -11.45
CA LEU A 212 -9.62 1.08 -11.45
C LEU A 212 -10.24 -0.27 -11.14
N THR A 213 -10.01 -1.25 -12.00
CA THR A 213 -10.48 -2.63 -11.79
C THR A 213 -9.28 -3.56 -11.69
N TRP A 214 -9.32 -4.45 -10.70
CA TRP A 214 -8.27 -5.43 -10.47
C TRP A 214 -8.47 -6.65 -11.35
N LEU A 215 -7.48 -6.98 -12.17
CA LEU A 215 -7.49 -8.16 -13.04
C LEU A 215 -6.62 -9.24 -12.42
N GLU A 216 -7.21 -10.03 -11.53
CA GLU A 216 -6.50 -11.04 -10.72
C GLU A 216 -5.66 -12.02 -11.57
N LYS A 217 -6.19 -12.48 -12.72
CA LYS A 217 -5.48 -13.42 -13.61
C LYS A 217 -4.18 -12.86 -14.19
N SER A 218 -4.05 -11.54 -14.26
CA SER A 218 -2.90 -10.86 -14.88
C SER A 218 -2.03 -10.11 -13.87
N ASP A 219 -2.45 -9.99 -12.61
CA ASP A 219 -1.80 -9.13 -11.60
C ASP A 219 -1.69 -7.66 -12.08
N GLU A 220 -2.71 -7.20 -12.81
CA GLU A 220 -2.77 -5.88 -13.46
C GLU A 220 -3.99 -5.07 -13.01
N TRP A 221 -3.82 -3.76 -12.98
CA TRP A 221 -4.90 -2.80 -12.86
C TRP A 221 -5.33 -2.32 -14.23
N SER A 222 -6.64 -2.31 -14.49
CA SER A 222 -7.22 -1.62 -15.65
C SER A 222 -7.77 -0.27 -15.23
N TYR A 223 -7.29 0.79 -15.86
CA TYR A 223 -7.80 2.15 -15.76
C TYR A 223 -8.84 2.42 -16.85
N LYS A 224 -9.96 2.99 -16.44
CA LYS A 224 -11.03 3.45 -17.33
C LYS A 224 -11.48 4.84 -16.93
N LEU A 225 -11.38 5.79 -17.85
CA LEU A 225 -11.82 7.17 -17.64
C LEU A 225 -13.35 7.23 -17.52
N SER A 226 -13.86 8.01 -16.56
CA SER A 226 -15.29 8.37 -16.47
C SER A 226 -15.54 9.80 -16.90
N SER A 227 -14.74 10.76 -16.41
CA SER A 227 -14.80 12.17 -16.80
C SER A 227 -13.45 12.83 -16.63
N LEU A 228 -13.05 13.71 -17.56
CA LEU A 228 -11.86 14.54 -17.38
C LEU A 228 -12.10 15.76 -16.50
N GLY A 229 -13.36 16.19 -16.38
CA GLY A 229 -13.71 17.45 -15.75
C GLY A 229 -12.93 18.63 -16.36
N THR A 230 -12.44 19.52 -15.52
CA THR A 230 -11.68 20.72 -15.93
C THR A 230 -10.27 20.40 -16.43
N LEU A 231 -9.74 19.20 -16.17
CA LEU A 231 -8.41 18.80 -16.61
C LEU A 231 -8.32 18.58 -18.12
N GLY A 232 -9.43 18.60 -18.86
CA GLY A 232 -9.44 18.31 -20.30
C GLY A 232 -8.44 19.13 -21.14
N ARG A 233 -8.07 20.34 -20.70
CA ARG A 233 -7.09 21.22 -21.36
C ARG A 233 -5.63 20.84 -21.11
N ILE A 234 -5.35 20.15 -20.00
CA ILE A 234 -4.00 19.78 -19.56
C ILE A 234 -3.78 18.27 -19.43
N ALA A 235 -4.85 17.48 -19.63
CA ALA A 235 -4.83 16.04 -19.55
C ALA A 235 -3.92 15.47 -20.65
N ALA A 236 -3.05 14.55 -20.26
CA ALA A 236 -2.24 13.81 -21.21
C ALA A 236 -3.12 12.85 -22.02
N ASP A 237 -2.75 12.59 -23.27
CA ASP A 237 -3.54 11.75 -24.19
C ASP A 237 -3.81 10.35 -23.64
N TRP A 238 -2.86 9.80 -22.88
CA TRP A 238 -3.02 8.50 -22.24
C TRP A 238 -4.19 8.47 -21.24
N MET A 239 -4.53 9.59 -20.58
CA MET A 239 -5.63 9.62 -19.62
C MET A 239 -7.01 9.39 -20.26
N ARG A 240 -7.10 9.54 -21.59
CA ARG A 240 -8.32 9.31 -22.39
C ARG A 240 -8.46 7.86 -22.85
N GLN A 241 -7.43 7.05 -22.65
CA GLN A 241 -7.37 5.68 -23.12
C GLN A 241 -7.64 4.72 -21.97
N ASP A 242 -8.20 3.55 -22.30
CA ASP A 242 -8.27 2.44 -21.37
C ASP A 242 -6.88 1.80 -21.28
N ILE A 243 -6.27 1.86 -20.10
CA ILE A 243 -4.87 1.44 -19.89
C ILE A 243 -4.84 0.27 -18.94
N ARG A 244 -3.88 -0.63 -19.14
CA ARG A 244 -3.50 -1.64 -18.16
C ARG A 244 -2.09 -1.44 -17.69
N PHE A 245 -1.85 -1.66 -16.41
CA PHE A 245 -0.52 -1.57 -15.82
C PHE A 245 -0.41 -2.52 -14.63
N SER A 246 0.78 -3.06 -14.39
CA SER A 246 1.02 -3.95 -13.26
C SER A 246 0.97 -3.20 -11.92
N THR A 247 0.74 -3.92 -10.82
CA THR A 247 0.77 -3.34 -9.47
C THR A 247 2.07 -2.59 -9.18
N LYS A 248 3.21 -3.06 -9.73
CA LYS A 248 4.52 -2.40 -9.61
C LYS A 248 4.54 -0.97 -10.19
N MET A 249 3.68 -0.68 -11.16
CA MET A 249 3.56 0.63 -11.79
C MET A 249 2.55 1.56 -11.09
N CYS A 250 1.82 1.09 -10.08
CA CYS A 250 0.75 1.84 -9.43
C CYS A 250 1.25 3.16 -8.81
N ARG A 251 2.43 3.13 -8.18
CA ARG A 251 3.06 4.36 -7.65
C ARG A 251 3.27 5.41 -8.74
N MET A 252 3.88 5.01 -9.86
CA MET A 252 4.13 5.90 -10.99
C MET A 252 2.82 6.45 -11.59
N PHE A 253 1.78 5.61 -11.67
CA PHE A 253 0.47 6.01 -12.15
C PHE A 253 -0.15 7.10 -11.26
N VAL A 254 -0.18 6.92 -9.94
CA VAL A 254 -0.72 7.89 -8.99
C VAL A 254 0.09 9.20 -9.00
N GLU A 255 1.42 9.12 -9.08
CA GLU A 255 2.30 10.30 -9.17
C GLU A 255 2.01 11.12 -10.44
N ARG A 256 1.81 10.45 -11.59
CA ARG A 256 1.48 11.13 -12.85
C ARG A 256 0.14 11.85 -12.79
N ILE A 257 -0.89 11.20 -12.23
CA ILE A 257 -2.21 11.81 -12.06
C ILE A 257 -2.13 13.01 -11.10
N SER A 258 -1.45 12.84 -9.97
CA SER A 258 -1.27 13.89 -8.97
C SER A 258 -0.57 15.12 -9.56
N SER A 259 0.47 14.91 -10.38
CA SER A 259 1.20 15.97 -11.08
C SER A 259 0.34 16.76 -12.06
N ILE A 260 -0.68 16.15 -12.66
CA ILE A 260 -1.60 16.82 -13.58
C ILE A 260 -2.65 17.61 -12.80
N ILE A 261 -3.17 17.03 -11.71
CA ILE A 261 -4.17 17.68 -10.85
C ILE A 261 -3.61 18.90 -10.16
N THR A 262 -2.36 18.87 -9.70
CA THR A 262 -1.75 20.04 -9.06
C THR A 262 -1.44 21.19 -10.03
N LYS A 263 -1.47 20.93 -11.35
CA LYS A 263 -1.27 21.95 -12.41
C LYS A 263 -2.58 22.58 -12.90
N GLY A 264 -3.72 21.92 -12.69
CA GLY A 264 -5.04 22.38 -13.18
C GLY A 264 -5.77 23.21 -12.15
#